data_AF-I0WD78-F1
#
_entry.id   AF-I0WD78-F1
#
_cell.length_a   1.000
_cell.length_b   1.000
_cell.length_c   1.000
_cell.angle_alpha   90.00
_cell.angle_beta   90.00
_cell.angle_gamma   90.00
#
_symmetry.space_group_name_H-M   'P 1'
#
loop_
_entity.id
_entity.type
_entity.pdbx_description
1 polymer ?
#
loop_
_entity_poly.entity_id
_entity_poly.type
_entity_poly.pdbx_seq_one_letter_code
_entity_poly.pdbx_strand_id
1 'polypeptide(L)'
;MIGANYKRILVGVFGLFILAGIGVQAQEKVNQTDSQGKRHGVWRKNHEGSDLVRYEGQFEHGKEIGEFRFYAKSPKNYLEATRTFNATSDSVMVVYYDSDEKKQSEGYIVGRNREGIWKYFQQDGKTLLSTEEYVQGKLHGRVITYYPNGKITDESTYVNGVLHGTSIKYDEKGNELYRANYLKGRKM
;
A
#
# COMPACT_ATOMS: atom_id res chain seq x y z
N MET A 1 -1.13 -15.80 -38.92
CA MET A 1 -0.92 -16.56 -37.65
C MET A 1 0.53 -16.33 -37.24
N ILE A 2 0.94 -15.74 -36.13
CA ILE A 2 0.30 -15.21 -34.92
C ILE A 2 1.12 -13.94 -34.57
N GLY A 3 0.43 -12.81 -34.35
CA GLY A 3 1.06 -11.55 -33.99
C GLY A 3 1.42 -11.50 -32.50
N ALA A 4 2.59 -10.98 -32.18
CA ALA A 4 3.02 -10.73 -30.81
C ALA A 4 2.26 -9.51 -30.25
N ASN A 5 1.38 -9.78 -29.28
CA ASN A 5 0.67 -8.78 -28.48
C ASN A 5 1.62 -8.15 -27.46
N TYR A 6 2.13 -6.97 -27.75
CA TYR A 6 2.75 -6.13 -26.72
C TYR A 6 1.64 -5.42 -25.94
N LYS A 7 1.41 -5.88 -24.70
CA LYS A 7 0.57 -5.18 -23.72
C LYS A 7 1.16 -3.78 -23.50
N ARG A 8 0.45 -2.76 -23.97
CA ARG A 8 0.71 -1.36 -23.61
C ARG A 8 0.44 -1.20 -22.12
N ILE A 9 1.49 -1.00 -21.34
CA ILE A 9 1.40 -0.54 -19.96
C ILE A 9 0.92 0.91 -20.04
N LEU A 10 -0.35 1.15 -19.70
CA LEU A 10 -0.85 2.50 -19.43
C LEU A 10 -0.14 2.98 -18.17
N VAL A 11 0.90 3.80 -18.34
CA VAL A 11 1.40 4.65 -17.26
C VAL A 11 0.31 5.70 -17.05
N GLY A 12 -0.53 5.48 -16.05
CA GLY A 12 -1.46 6.50 -15.57
C GLY A 12 -0.65 7.68 -15.05
N VAL A 13 -0.64 8.76 -15.82
CA VAL A 13 -0.12 10.06 -15.38
C VAL A 13 -1.03 10.52 -14.25
N PHE A 14 -0.57 10.36 -13.00
CA PHE A 14 -1.21 11.01 -11.85
C PHE A 14 -0.96 12.51 -11.99
N GLY A 15 -1.98 13.22 -12.47
CA GLY A 15 -1.96 14.67 -12.57
C GLY A 15 -1.80 15.29 -11.18
N LEU A 16 -0.64 15.91 -10.96
CA LEU A 16 -0.43 16.86 -9.89
C LEU A 16 -1.18 18.15 -10.30
N PHE A 17 -2.38 18.35 -9.76
CA PHE A 17 -3.10 19.61 -9.96
C PHE A 17 -2.45 20.71 -9.12
N ILE A 18 -1.48 21.42 -9.70
CA ILE A 18 -1.13 22.77 -9.27
C ILE A 18 -1.98 23.72 -10.12
N LEU A 19 -3.11 24.17 -9.58
CA LEU A 19 -3.95 25.19 -10.20
C LEU A 19 -3.43 26.57 -9.80
N ALA A 20 -2.59 27.16 -10.65
CA ALA A 20 -2.49 28.60 -10.76
C ALA A 20 -3.64 29.09 -11.64
N GLY A 21 -4.70 29.61 -11.02
CA GLY A 21 -5.85 30.17 -11.73
C GLY A 21 -6.68 31.03 -10.79
N ILE A 22 -6.60 32.35 -10.97
CA ILE A 22 -7.49 33.32 -10.33
C ILE A 22 -8.83 33.24 -11.06
N GLY A 23 -9.66 32.30 -10.62
CA GLY A 23 -11.10 32.31 -10.82
C GLY A 23 -11.73 32.16 -9.44
N VAL A 24 -12.88 32.78 -9.20
CA VAL A 24 -13.66 32.53 -7.99
C VAL A 24 -14.03 31.04 -8.01
N GLN A 25 -13.21 30.20 -7.39
CA GLN A 25 -13.54 28.80 -7.17
C GLN A 25 -14.73 28.82 -6.22
N ALA A 26 -15.92 28.47 -6.74
CA ALA A 26 -17.00 28.04 -5.87
C ALA A 26 -16.40 26.96 -4.96
N GLN A 27 -16.38 27.23 -3.66
CA GLN A 27 -15.81 26.31 -2.69
C GLN A 27 -16.51 24.96 -2.89
N GLU A 28 -15.72 23.92 -3.20
CA GLU A 28 -16.27 22.60 -3.44
C GLU A 28 -17.04 22.16 -2.19
N LYS A 29 -18.34 21.90 -2.35
CA LYS A 29 -19.19 21.54 -1.22
C LYS A 29 -18.77 20.15 -0.73
N VAL A 30 -18.42 20.05 0.56
CA VAL A 30 -18.00 18.80 1.19
C VAL A 30 -19.21 18.06 1.74
N ASN A 31 -19.14 16.72 1.77
CA ASN A 31 -20.16 15.83 2.34
C ASN A 31 -21.54 15.94 1.65
N GLN A 32 -21.58 15.94 0.31
CA GLN A 32 -22.82 16.08 -0.47
C GLN A 32 -23.37 14.74 -0.97
N THR A 33 -24.68 14.55 -0.99
CA THR A 33 -25.27 13.32 -1.54
C THR A 33 -25.76 13.51 -2.98
N ASP A 34 -25.76 12.43 -3.76
CA ASP A 34 -26.47 12.39 -5.03
C ASP A 34 -28.00 12.36 -4.84
N SER A 35 -28.75 12.34 -5.95
CA SER A 35 -30.21 12.28 -5.95
C SER A 35 -30.80 11.03 -5.28
N GLN A 36 -30.00 9.99 -5.05
CA GLN A 36 -30.38 8.76 -4.35
C GLN A 36 -29.97 8.78 -2.87
N GLY A 37 -29.41 9.88 -2.37
CA GLY A 37 -28.92 10.01 -1.00
C GLY A 37 -27.57 9.31 -0.76
N LYS A 38 -26.87 8.86 -1.81
CA LYS A 38 -25.55 8.22 -1.69
C LYS A 38 -24.47 9.29 -1.68
N ARG A 39 -23.34 8.99 -1.00
CA ARG A 39 -22.18 9.90 -0.93
C ARG A 39 -21.67 10.22 -2.35
N HIS A 40 -21.48 11.50 -2.67
CA HIS A 40 -20.96 11.94 -3.96
C HIS A 40 -20.07 13.19 -3.81
N GLY A 41 -18.91 13.19 -4.47
CA GLY A 41 -17.89 14.23 -4.37
C GLY A 41 -17.00 14.10 -3.12
N VAL A 42 -16.40 15.21 -2.71
CA VAL A 42 -15.44 15.25 -1.60
C VAL A 42 -16.12 14.99 -0.26
N TRP A 43 -15.55 14.07 0.50
CA TRP A 43 -15.92 13.77 1.88
C TRP A 43 -14.80 14.13 2.84
N ARG A 44 -15.20 14.68 3.98
CA ARG A 44 -14.33 14.86 5.13
C ARG A 44 -15.09 14.47 6.39
N LYS A 45 -14.48 13.62 7.21
CA LYS A 45 -15.02 13.22 8.50
C LYS A 45 -14.00 13.50 9.59
N ASN A 46 -14.46 14.06 10.71
CA ASN A 46 -13.65 14.30 11.89
C ASN A 46 -13.70 13.10 12.86
N HIS A 47 -12.73 13.04 13.76
CA HIS A 47 -12.73 12.15 14.90
C HIS A 47 -13.87 12.53 15.85
N GLU A 48 -14.54 11.53 16.41
CA GLU A 48 -15.67 11.74 17.29
C GLU A 48 -15.30 12.62 18.50
N GLY A 49 -16.12 13.65 18.74
CA GLY A 49 -15.92 14.63 19.80
C GLY A 49 -14.77 15.61 19.57
N SER A 50 -14.29 15.79 18.34
CA SER A 50 -13.18 16.71 18.04
C SER A 50 -13.25 17.29 16.63
N ASP A 51 -12.52 18.38 16.40
CA ASP A 51 -12.33 18.97 15.07
C ASP A 51 -11.17 18.35 14.28
N LEU A 52 -10.48 17.35 14.85
CA LEU A 52 -9.38 16.65 14.19
C LEU A 52 -9.93 15.81 13.04
N VAL A 53 -9.34 15.93 11.84
CA VAL A 53 -9.77 15.14 10.68
C VAL A 53 -9.45 13.68 10.94
N ARG A 54 -10.39 12.79 10.63
CA ARG A 54 -10.21 11.33 10.69
C ARG A 54 -9.90 10.78 9.31
N TYR A 55 -10.66 11.21 8.31
CA TYR A 55 -10.34 10.91 6.93
C TYR A 55 -10.91 11.95 5.97
N GLU A 56 -10.32 12.02 4.79
CA GLU A 56 -10.89 12.67 3.62
C GLU A 56 -10.68 11.82 2.36
N GLY A 57 -11.53 11.99 1.36
CA GLY A 57 -11.51 11.24 0.11
C GLY A 57 -12.69 11.59 -0.77
N GLN A 58 -12.88 10.85 -1.86
CA GLN A 58 -13.95 11.10 -2.82
C GLN A 58 -14.89 9.89 -2.96
N PHE A 59 -16.17 10.18 -3.11
CA PHE A 59 -17.19 9.19 -3.43
C PHE A 59 -17.83 9.47 -4.77
N GLU A 60 -18.11 8.40 -5.51
CA GLU A 60 -18.91 8.42 -6.72
C GLU A 60 -20.09 7.47 -6.52
N HIS A 61 -21.30 8.01 -6.37
CA HIS A 61 -22.53 7.23 -6.13
C HIS A 61 -22.41 6.21 -4.99
N GLY A 62 -21.78 6.64 -3.89
CA GLY A 62 -21.55 5.84 -2.69
C GLY A 62 -20.28 4.97 -2.71
N LYS A 63 -19.60 4.84 -3.86
CA LYS A 63 -18.35 4.07 -4.01
C LYS A 63 -17.13 4.95 -3.77
N GLU A 64 -16.18 4.48 -2.99
CA GLU A 64 -14.86 5.12 -2.83
C GLU A 64 -14.13 5.18 -4.18
N ILE A 65 -13.63 6.37 -4.54
CA ILE A 65 -12.79 6.59 -5.72
C ILE A 65 -11.56 7.41 -5.36
N GLY A 66 -10.47 7.18 -6.09
CA GLY A 66 -9.24 7.94 -5.90
C GLY A 66 -8.57 7.68 -4.55
N GLU A 67 -7.84 8.68 -4.06
CA GLU A 67 -7.09 8.57 -2.81
C GLU A 67 -7.95 8.99 -1.61
N PHE A 68 -7.97 8.14 -0.60
CA PHE A 68 -8.40 8.46 0.75
C PHE A 68 -7.19 8.65 1.65
N ARG A 69 -7.23 9.69 2.48
CA ARG A 69 -6.24 9.98 3.51
C ARG A 69 -6.85 9.75 4.87
N PHE A 70 -6.13 9.04 5.74
CA PHE A 70 -6.55 8.72 7.10
C PHE A 70 -5.54 9.33 8.06
N TYR A 71 -6.05 9.95 9.13
CA TYR A 71 -5.23 10.70 10.07
C TYR A 71 -5.43 10.19 11.49
N ALA A 72 -4.33 10.06 12.23
CA ALA A 72 -4.34 9.57 13.60
C ALA A 72 -5.08 10.53 14.54
N LYS A 73 -5.77 9.99 15.55
CA LYS A 73 -6.34 10.80 16.65
C LYS A 73 -5.24 11.18 17.64
N SER A 74 -4.43 12.17 17.28
CA SER A 74 -3.36 12.72 18.10
C SER A 74 -3.32 14.25 17.97
N PRO A 75 -2.67 14.99 18.88
CA PRO A 75 -2.53 16.44 18.74
C PRO A 75 -1.90 16.89 17.42
N LYS A 76 -0.97 16.08 16.86
CA LYS A 76 -0.34 16.33 15.55
C LYS A 76 -1.27 16.01 14.37
N ASN A 77 -2.28 15.17 14.57
CA ASN A 77 -3.21 14.67 13.55
C ASN A 77 -2.51 14.23 12.26
N TYR A 78 -1.38 13.54 12.41
CA TYR A 78 -0.52 13.12 11.30
C TYR A 78 -1.22 12.10 10.39
N LEU A 79 -0.82 12.08 9.12
CA LEU A 79 -1.26 11.09 8.14
C LEU A 79 -0.77 9.69 8.54
N GLU A 80 -1.69 8.77 8.86
CA GLU A 80 -1.35 7.39 9.26
C GLU A 80 -1.46 6.40 8.10
N ALA A 81 -2.32 6.70 7.12
CA ALA A 81 -2.45 5.86 5.93
C ALA A 81 -3.05 6.60 4.73
N THR A 82 -2.70 6.13 3.53
CA THR A 82 -3.49 6.38 2.31
C THR A 82 -4.07 5.10 1.77
N ARG A 83 -5.23 5.21 1.11
CA ARG A 83 -5.85 4.12 0.34
C ARG A 83 -6.27 4.64 -1.02
N THR A 84 -5.77 4.03 -2.08
CA THR A 84 -6.11 4.43 -3.45
C THR A 84 -7.04 3.39 -4.06
N PHE A 85 -8.28 3.81 -4.29
CA PHE A 85 -9.35 2.99 -4.85
C PHE A 85 -9.42 3.17 -6.35
N ASN A 86 -9.51 2.05 -7.07
CA ASN A 86 -9.76 2.04 -8.50
C ASN A 86 -11.23 1.75 -8.77
N ALA A 87 -11.88 2.55 -9.62
CA ALA A 87 -13.28 2.35 -9.98
C ALA A 87 -13.56 0.98 -10.62
N THR A 88 -12.56 0.36 -11.26
CA THR A 88 -12.70 -0.90 -12.02
C THR A 88 -12.07 -2.12 -11.35
N SER A 89 -11.49 -1.99 -10.16
CA SER A 89 -10.82 -3.07 -9.45
C SER A 89 -11.12 -3.05 -7.96
N ASP A 90 -11.28 -4.23 -7.37
CA ASP A 90 -11.44 -4.40 -5.91
C ASP A 90 -10.10 -4.35 -5.17
N SER A 91 -8.98 -4.26 -5.91
CA SER A 91 -7.66 -4.06 -5.34
C SER A 91 -7.46 -2.60 -4.95
N VAL A 92 -7.04 -2.40 -3.70
CA VAL A 92 -6.79 -1.08 -3.11
C VAL A 92 -5.31 -1.01 -2.77
N MET A 93 -4.60 -0.03 -3.33
CA MET A 93 -3.23 0.27 -2.88
C MET A 93 -3.31 0.93 -1.51
N VAL A 94 -2.52 0.46 -0.56
CA VAL A 94 -2.45 1.00 0.80
C VAL A 94 -1.02 1.40 1.10
N VAL A 95 -0.85 2.58 1.71
CA VAL A 95 0.41 3.02 2.27
C VAL A 95 0.18 3.35 3.74
N TYR A 96 1.03 2.84 4.63
CA TYR A 96 1.03 3.17 6.05
C TYR A 96 2.23 4.04 6.38
N TYR A 97 2.03 4.97 7.30
CA TYR A 97 3.05 5.92 7.75
C TYR A 97 3.19 5.88 9.28
N ASP A 98 4.34 6.29 9.80
CA ASP A 98 4.54 6.52 11.23
C ASP A 98 4.10 7.92 11.67
N SER A 99 4.32 8.25 12.94
CA SER A 99 3.98 9.56 13.52
C SER A 99 4.75 10.74 12.93
N ASP A 100 5.85 10.48 12.23
CA ASP A 100 6.65 11.46 11.49
C ASP A 100 6.31 11.49 10.00
N GLU A 101 5.22 10.81 9.61
CA GLU A 101 4.74 10.68 8.23
C GLU A 101 5.75 10.03 7.30
N LYS A 102 6.64 9.20 7.86
CA LYS A 102 7.56 8.37 7.07
C LYS A 102 6.87 7.06 6.74
N LYS A 103 7.03 6.62 5.49
CA LYS A 103 6.42 5.39 4.99
C LYS A 103 6.94 4.18 5.77
N GLN A 104 6.04 3.38 6.33
CA GLN A 104 6.35 2.14 7.04
C GLN A 104 6.16 0.93 6.14
N SER A 105 5.07 0.92 5.37
CA SER A 105 4.80 -0.16 4.41
C SER A 105 3.89 0.29 3.28
N GLU A 106 3.95 -0.42 2.16
CA GLU A 106 3.00 -0.28 1.06
C GLU A 106 2.68 -1.64 0.43
N GLY A 107 1.48 -1.77 -0.11
CA GLY A 107 1.06 -2.97 -0.83
C GLY A 107 -0.41 -2.93 -1.20
N TYR A 108 -0.89 -3.98 -1.84
CA TYR A 108 -2.28 -4.09 -2.23
C TYR A 108 -3.10 -4.90 -1.22
N ILE A 109 -4.36 -4.52 -1.05
CA ILE A 109 -5.37 -5.33 -0.38
C ILE A 109 -6.53 -5.63 -1.32
N VAL A 110 -7.13 -6.80 -1.17
CA VAL A 110 -8.43 -7.16 -1.74
C VAL A 110 -9.37 -7.48 -0.59
N GLY A 111 -10.40 -6.65 -0.40
CA GLY A 111 -11.26 -6.69 0.78
C GLY A 111 -10.47 -6.39 2.06
N ARG A 112 -10.24 -7.42 2.90
CA ARG A 112 -9.44 -7.31 4.14
C ARG A 112 -8.07 -8.00 4.04
N ASN A 113 -7.75 -8.62 2.92
CA ASN A 113 -6.60 -9.47 2.76
C ASN A 113 -5.49 -8.75 2.01
N ARG A 114 -4.24 -8.89 2.49
CA ARG A 114 -3.05 -8.53 1.71
C ARG A 114 -2.97 -9.39 0.45
N GLU A 115 -2.59 -8.76 -0.66
CA GLU A 115 -2.47 -9.40 -1.96
C GLU A 115 -1.21 -8.91 -2.69
N GLY A 116 -0.50 -9.83 -3.34
CA GLY A 116 0.74 -9.54 -4.05
C GLY A 116 1.89 -9.12 -3.14
N ILE A 117 2.81 -8.33 -3.69
CA ILE A 117 4.02 -7.90 -2.98
C ILE A 117 3.69 -6.74 -2.03
N TRP A 118 3.98 -6.96 -0.75
CA TRP A 118 4.08 -5.94 0.28
C TRP A 118 5.53 -5.54 0.48
N LYS A 119 5.78 -4.25 0.64
CA LYS A 119 7.09 -3.69 0.95
C LYS A 119 7.05 -3.02 2.30
N TYR A 120 8.15 -3.15 3.04
CA TYR A 120 8.37 -2.51 4.32
C TYR A 120 9.63 -1.69 4.26
N PHE A 121 9.64 -0.57 4.96
CA PHE A 121 10.72 0.40 4.89
C PHE A 121 11.37 0.57 6.26
N GLN A 122 12.63 1.01 6.25
CA GLN A 122 13.35 1.37 7.45
C GLN A 122 12.83 2.69 8.03
N GLN A 123 13.38 3.10 9.17
CA GLN A 123 12.98 4.31 9.91
C GLN A 123 13.18 5.63 9.12
N ASP A 124 13.92 5.60 8.01
CA ASP A 124 14.04 6.75 7.10
C ASP A 124 12.84 6.91 6.14
N GLY A 125 11.95 5.91 6.10
CA GLY A 125 10.78 5.85 5.22
C GLY A 125 11.10 5.66 3.73
N LYS A 126 12.35 5.33 3.38
CA LYS A 126 12.86 5.30 2.01
C LYS A 126 13.61 4.01 1.70
N THR A 127 14.44 3.56 2.63
CA THR A 127 15.25 2.36 2.47
C THR A 127 14.40 1.12 2.66
N LEU A 128 14.45 0.19 1.70
CA LEU A 128 13.69 -1.05 1.77
C LEU A 128 14.23 -1.94 2.90
N LEU A 129 13.35 -2.35 3.81
CA LEU A 129 13.64 -3.29 4.89
C LEU A 129 13.35 -4.73 4.45
N SER A 130 12.18 -4.94 3.85
CA SER A 130 11.77 -6.26 3.38
C SER A 130 10.70 -6.20 2.29
N THR A 131 10.56 -7.31 1.57
CA THR A 131 9.41 -7.60 0.72
C THR A 131 8.79 -8.94 1.11
N GLU A 132 7.48 -9.02 1.02
CA GLU A 132 6.69 -10.20 1.37
C GLU A 132 5.61 -10.42 0.32
N GLU A 133 5.52 -11.63 -0.22
CA GLU A 133 4.50 -11.99 -1.19
C GLU A 133 3.29 -12.65 -0.50
N TYR A 134 2.10 -12.14 -0.79
CA TYR A 134 0.84 -12.59 -0.22
C TYR A 134 -0.15 -13.06 -1.28
N VAL A 135 -0.89 -14.11 -0.95
CA VAL A 135 -2.10 -14.54 -1.66
C VAL A 135 -3.22 -14.72 -0.64
N GLN A 136 -4.33 -14.02 -0.79
CA GLN A 136 -5.48 -14.08 0.12
C GLN A 136 -5.09 -13.90 1.59
N GLY A 137 -4.17 -12.97 1.86
CA GLY A 137 -3.73 -12.62 3.21
C GLY A 137 -2.73 -13.60 3.83
N LYS A 138 -2.29 -14.63 3.11
CA LYS A 138 -1.25 -15.57 3.57
C LYS A 138 0.04 -15.38 2.80
N LEU A 139 1.17 -15.49 3.49
CA LEU A 139 2.48 -15.54 2.82
C LEU A 139 2.49 -16.69 1.81
N HIS A 140 2.76 -16.38 0.55
CA HIS A 140 2.77 -17.33 -0.54
C HIS A 140 3.70 -16.80 -1.63
N GLY A 141 4.90 -17.37 -1.71
CA GLY A 141 5.99 -16.87 -2.55
C GLY A 141 7.18 -16.41 -1.71
N ARG A 142 7.90 -15.39 -2.18
CA ARG A 142 9.17 -14.98 -1.55
C ARG A 142 8.95 -13.99 -0.40
N VAL A 143 9.77 -14.16 0.63
CA VAL A 143 10.05 -13.17 1.66
C VAL A 143 11.53 -12.85 1.59
N ILE A 144 11.86 -11.56 1.43
CA ILE A 144 13.24 -11.09 1.29
C ILE A 144 13.44 -9.94 2.26
N THR A 145 14.52 -9.98 3.04
CA THR A 145 14.97 -8.89 3.92
C THR A 145 16.25 -8.28 3.35
N TYR A 146 16.47 -7.00 3.60
CA TYR A 146 17.60 -6.25 3.05
C TYR A 146 18.41 -5.55 4.14
N TYR A 147 19.71 -5.50 3.93
CA TYR A 147 20.61 -4.57 4.62
C TYR A 147 20.33 -3.12 4.20
N PRO A 148 20.77 -2.11 4.99
CA PRO A 148 20.64 -0.70 4.61
C PRO A 148 21.29 -0.33 3.27
N ASN A 149 22.29 -1.10 2.82
CA ASN A 149 22.93 -0.92 1.52
C ASN A 149 22.12 -1.53 0.34
N GLY A 150 20.94 -2.09 0.60
CA GLY A 150 20.04 -2.68 -0.39
C GLY A 150 20.37 -4.13 -0.78
N LYS A 151 21.44 -4.74 -0.24
CA LYS A 151 21.73 -6.16 -0.45
C LYS A 151 20.83 -7.03 0.40
N ILE A 152 20.58 -8.25 -0.07
CA ILE A 152 19.76 -9.23 0.65
C ILE A 152 20.52 -9.68 1.90
N THR A 153 19.84 -9.70 3.06
CA THR A 153 20.32 -10.36 4.28
C THR A 153 19.75 -11.77 4.38
N ASP A 154 18.46 -11.94 4.10
CA ASP A 154 17.82 -13.25 4.10
C ASP A 154 16.79 -13.34 2.97
N GLU A 155 16.64 -14.53 2.39
CA GLU A 155 15.51 -14.85 1.54
C GLU A 155 14.92 -16.21 1.89
N SER A 156 13.61 -16.35 1.76
CA SER A 156 12.88 -17.58 2.08
C SER A 156 11.62 -17.69 1.25
N THR A 157 11.21 -18.92 0.96
CA THR A 157 9.96 -19.18 0.21
C THR A 157 8.88 -19.74 1.14
N TYR A 158 7.65 -19.28 0.96
CA TYR A 158 6.49 -19.68 1.75
C TYR A 158 5.40 -20.24 0.84
N VAL A 159 4.65 -21.22 1.32
CA VAL A 159 3.43 -21.73 0.70
C VAL A 159 2.34 -21.75 1.75
N ASN A 160 1.28 -20.96 1.54
CA ASN A 160 0.12 -20.87 2.43
C ASN A 160 0.47 -20.56 3.90
N GLY A 161 1.42 -19.64 4.11
CA GLY A 161 1.89 -19.22 5.43
C GLY A 161 2.97 -20.12 6.03
N VAL A 162 3.40 -21.17 5.34
CA VAL A 162 4.36 -22.14 5.85
C VAL A 162 5.66 -22.09 5.05
N LEU A 163 6.80 -22.00 5.74
CA LEU A 163 8.13 -22.04 5.13
C LEU A 163 8.30 -23.32 4.30
N HIS A 164 8.64 -23.16 3.02
CA HIS A 164 8.73 -24.25 2.05
C HIS A 164 9.76 -23.94 0.98
N GLY A 165 10.67 -24.87 0.71
CA GLY A 165 11.79 -24.68 -0.21
C GLY A 165 13.02 -24.10 0.48
N THR A 166 13.84 -23.38 -0.27
CA THR A 166 15.13 -22.89 0.20
C THR A 166 14.99 -21.62 1.04
N SER A 167 15.77 -21.56 2.12
CA SER A 167 16.04 -20.38 2.93
C SER A 167 17.55 -20.11 2.92
N ILE A 168 17.95 -18.88 2.62
CA ILE A 168 19.35 -18.48 2.50
C ILE A 168 19.58 -17.21 3.31
N LYS A 169 20.73 -17.15 4.00
CA LYS A 169 21.24 -15.96 4.65
C LYS A 169 22.56 -15.52 4.01
N TYR A 170 22.75 -14.23 3.91
CA TYR A 170 23.94 -13.61 3.32
C TYR A 170 24.60 -12.67 4.32
N ASP A 171 25.89 -12.41 4.13
CA ASP A 171 26.58 -11.30 4.78
C ASP A 171 26.40 -9.99 3.98
N GLU A 172 26.88 -8.87 4.52
CA GLU A 172 26.83 -7.56 3.84
C GLU A 172 27.64 -7.49 2.54
N LYS A 173 28.54 -8.44 2.29
CA LYS A 173 29.28 -8.54 1.03
C LYS A 173 28.46 -9.30 -0.02
N GLY A 174 27.47 -10.09 0.38
CA GLY A 174 26.63 -10.95 -0.44
C GLY A 174 27.07 -12.41 -0.45
N ASN A 175 27.98 -12.81 0.44
CA ASN A 175 28.40 -14.19 0.58
C ASN A 175 27.35 -14.96 1.37
N GLU A 176 27.04 -16.18 0.94
CA GLU A 176 26.15 -17.07 1.66
C GLU A 176 26.76 -17.48 3.01
N LEU A 177 26.06 -17.18 4.09
CA LEU A 177 26.41 -17.60 5.45
C LEU A 177 25.70 -18.90 5.83
N TYR A 178 24.50 -19.11 5.29
CA TYR A 178 23.65 -20.22 5.66
C TYR A 178 22.67 -20.56 4.55
N ARG A 179 22.45 -21.85 4.33
CA ARG A 179 21.38 -22.38 3.49
C ARG A 179 20.74 -23.59 4.13
N ALA A 180 19.42 -23.64 4.04
CA ALA A 180 18.64 -24.81 4.43
C ALA A 180 17.43 -24.99 3.51
N ASN A 181 17.00 -26.24 3.35
CA ASN A 181 15.78 -26.57 2.64
C ASN A 181 14.71 -26.99 3.64
N TYR A 182 13.47 -26.59 3.38
CA TYR A 182 12.34 -26.86 4.24
C TYR A 182 11.23 -27.55 3.46
N LEU A 183 10.63 -28.58 4.06
CA LEU A 183 9.40 -29.19 3.58
C LEU A 183 8.32 -29.00 4.64
N LYS A 184 7.32 -28.17 4.32
CA LYS A 184 6.18 -27.87 5.23
C LYS A 184 6.65 -27.43 6.62
N GLY A 185 7.59 -26.48 6.66
CA GLY A 185 8.15 -25.91 7.88
C GLY A 185 9.21 -26.75 8.57
N ARG A 186 9.50 -27.97 8.09
CA ARG A 186 10.53 -28.84 8.67
C ARG A 186 11.81 -28.76 7.86
N LYS A 187 12.92 -28.47 8.54
CA LYS A 187 14.25 -28.49 7.95
C LYS A 187 14.59 -29.91 7.45
N MET A 188 15.11 -30.00 6.23
CA MET A 188 15.66 -31.24 5.65
C MET A 188 17.15 -31.36 5.87
#